data_AF-A0A7S0XVT7-F1
#
_entry.id   AF-A0A7S0XVT7-F1
#
_cell.length_a   1.000
_cell.length_b   1.000
_cell.length_c   1.000
_cell.angle_alpha   90.00
_cell.angle_beta   90.00
_cell.angle_gamma   90.00
#
_symmetry.space_group_name_H-M   'P 1'
#
loop_
_entity.id
_entity.type
_entity.pdbx_description
1 polymer ?
#
loop_
_entity_poly.entity_id
_entity_poly.type
_entity_poly.pdbx_seq_one_letter_code
_entity_poly.pdbx_strand_id
1 'polypeptide(L)'
;ADYGVESLDEIEDVDKRYEAFRTIAKAKRANANLHSLRCDMINKLHVAVEMGMHDRFYLPHNLDFRGRTYPVPPHLNQMGSDVCRGLLTFAEGKPLGRRGLYNLRVHLANLFGANKITFDQRAAWSEEREGKILQSADSPLSEESLAFWLEAD
;
A
#
# COMPACT_ATOMS: atom_id res chain seq x y z
N ALA A 1 17.76 21.13 16.01
CA ALA A 1 18.36 21.96 14.95
C ALA A 1 17.47 23.19 14.81
N ASP A 2 18.05 24.36 15.01
CA ASP A 2 17.39 25.64 14.75
C ASP A 2 17.37 25.83 13.24
N TYR A 3 16.19 25.79 12.63
CA TYR A 3 16.02 25.78 11.18
C TYR A 3 16.07 27.20 10.56
N GLY A 4 16.55 28.19 11.31
CA GLY A 4 16.64 29.58 10.85
C GLY A 4 15.26 30.21 10.60
N VAL A 5 14.24 29.77 11.34
CA VAL A 5 12.88 30.30 11.26
C VAL A 5 12.73 31.31 12.39
N GLU A 6 12.39 32.56 12.05
CA GLU A 6 12.06 33.61 13.05
C GLU A 6 11.10 33.04 14.10
N SER A 7 11.37 33.36 15.36
CA SER A 7 10.49 32.92 16.46
C SER A 7 9.10 33.52 16.24
N LEU A 8 8.05 32.76 16.56
CA LEU A 8 6.68 33.29 16.51
C LEU A 8 6.51 34.54 17.39
N ASP A 9 7.34 34.69 18.43
CA ASP A 9 7.35 35.83 19.33
C ASP A 9 7.99 37.09 18.72
N GLU A 10 8.80 36.94 17.65
CA GLU A 10 9.47 38.03 16.93
C GLU A 10 8.57 38.65 15.83
N ILE A 11 7.45 38.00 15.50
CA ILE A 11 6.49 38.49 14.50
C ILE A 11 5.47 39.41 15.19
N GLU A 12 5.64 40.73 15.03
CA GLU A 12 4.74 41.74 15.61
C GLU A 12 3.35 41.78 14.95
N ASP A 13 3.28 41.51 13.64
CA ASP A 13 2.04 41.48 12.87
C ASP A 13 1.21 40.23 13.24
N VAL A 14 0.06 40.45 13.87
CA VAL A 14 -0.80 39.40 14.43
C VAL A 14 -1.28 38.41 13.36
N ASP A 15 -1.63 38.90 12.17
CA ASP A 15 -2.12 38.06 11.07
C ASP A 15 -0.98 37.20 10.51
N LYS A 16 0.21 37.80 10.31
CA LYS A 16 1.41 37.05 9.90
C LYS A 16 1.84 36.02 10.93
N ARG A 17 1.76 36.36 12.21
CA ARG A 17 2.08 35.45 13.32
C ARG A 17 1.11 34.28 13.36
N TYR A 18 -0.19 34.53 13.13
CA TYR A 18 -1.19 33.48 13.05
C TYR A 18 -0.97 32.54 11.85
N GLU A 19 -0.66 33.07 10.67
CA GLU A 19 -0.35 32.25 9.49
C GLU A 19 0.95 31.44 9.66
N ALA A 20 1.99 32.02 10.28
CA ALA A 20 3.21 31.31 10.64
C ALA A 20 2.92 30.17 11.63
N PHE A 21 2.10 30.42 12.65
CA PHE A 21 1.67 29.41 13.61
C PHE A 21 0.93 28.25 12.94
N ARG A 22 -0.03 28.55 12.03
CA ARG A 22 -0.76 27.52 11.28
C ARG A 22 0.17 26.68 10.42
N THR A 23 1.15 27.31 9.77
CA THR A 23 2.14 26.63 8.94
C THR A 23 3.00 25.68 9.77
N ILE A 24 3.52 26.14 10.90
CA ILE A 24 4.30 25.32 11.84
C ILE A 24 3.46 24.17 12.38
N ALA A 25 2.21 24.42 12.80
CA ALA A 25 1.31 23.38 13.31
C ALA A 25 1.01 22.32 12.24
N LYS A 26 0.82 22.73 10.98
CA LYS A 26 0.63 21.82 9.84
C LYS A 26 1.88 20.95 9.61
N ALA A 27 3.07 21.55 9.62
CA ALA A 27 4.33 20.82 9.46
C ALA A 27 4.57 19.82 10.60
N LYS A 28 4.35 20.23 11.85
CA LYS A 28 4.45 19.34 13.03
C LYS A 28 3.49 18.16 12.93
N ARG A 29 2.24 18.40 12.51
CA ARG A 29 1.25 17.33 12.30
C ARG A 29 1.69 16.38 11.17
N ALA A 30 2.16 16.92 10.04
CA ALA A 30 2.66 16.10 8.94
C ALA A 30 3.82 15.20 9.37
N ASN A 31 4.79 15.74 10.12
CA ASN A 31 5.93 14.98 10.64
C ASN A 31 5.50 13.89 11.63
N ALA A 32 4.56 14.18 12.53
CA ALA A 32 4.02 13.19 13.46
C ALA A 32 3.29 12.05 12.72
N ASN A 33 2.50 12.39 11.70
CA ASN A 33 1.82 11.41 10.85
C ASN A 33 2.82 10.52 10.11
N LEU A 34 3.86 11.10 9.49
CA LEU A 34 4.91 10.35 8.79
C LEU A 34 5.69 9.43 9.73
N HIS A 35 5.97 9.89 10.95
CA HIS A 35 6.60 9.06 11.96
C HIS A 35 5.73 7.84 12.31
N SER A 36 4.43 8.07 12.56
CA SER A 36 3.48 6.99 12.85
C SER A 36 3.38 5.99 11.69
N LEU A 37 3.29 6.46 10.44
CA LEU A 37 3.24 5.61 9.26
C LEU A 37 4.51 4.77 9.09
N ARG A 38 5.69 5.35 9.38
CA ARG A 38 6.96 4.62 9.35
C ARG A 38 6.99 3.51 10.40
N CYS A 39 6.59 3.81 11.64
CA CYS A 39 6.54 2.80 12.70
C CYS A 39 5.57 1.66 12.38
N ASP A 40 4.40 1.99 11.83
CA ASP A 40 3.43 1.00 11.37
C ASP A 40 3.99 0.09 10.26
N MET A 41 4.64 0.68 9.25
CA MET A 41 5.32 -0.06 8.18
C MET A 41 6.40 -1.01 8.72
N ILE A 42 7.23 -0.54 9.65
CA ILE A 42 8.29 -1.35 10.27
C ILE A 42 7.68 -2.56 11.00
N ASN A 43 6.62 -2.35 11.79
CA ASN A 43 5.95 -3.45 12.49
C ASN A 43 5.35 -4.47 11.51
N LYS A 44 4.74 -4.02 10.42
CA LYS A 44 4.24 -4.91 9.35
C LYS A 44 5.35 -5.76 8.76
N LEU A 45 6.48 -5.15 8.41
CA LEU A 45 7.63 -5.84 7.83
C LEU A 45 8.26 -6.83 8.82
N HIS A 46 8.40 -6.46 10.10
CA HIS A 46 8.89 -7.39 11.12
C HIS A 46 8.01 -8.63 11.25
N VAL A 47 6.68 -8.45 11.31
CA VAL A 47 5.75 -9.59 11.36
C VAL A 47 5.81 -10.40 10.06
N ALA A 48 5.95 -9.76 8.90
CA ALA A 48 6.05 -10.45 7.62
C ALA A 48 7.32 -11.31 7.51
N VAL A 49 8.46 -10.79 7.97
CA VAL A 49 9.72 -11.54 8.02
C VAL A 49 9.58 -12.76 8.94
N GLU A 50 9.07 -12.57 10.15
CA GLU A 50 8.90 -13.66 11.11
C GLU A 50 7.93 -14.74 10.59
N MET A 51 6.76 -14.35 10.10
CA MET A 51 5.76 -15.29 9.59
C MET A 51 6.20 -15.97 8.28
N GLY A 52 7.03 -15.29 7.48
CA GLY A 52 7.63 -15.84 6.27
C GLY A 52 8.63 -16.98 6.51
N MET A 53 9.06 -17.18 7.76
CA MET A 53 9.88 -18.34 8.16
C MET A 53 9.06 -19.64 8.30
N HIS A 54 7.74 -19.56 8.19
CA HIS A 54 6.83 -20.71 8.28
C HIS A 54 6.21 -21.04 6.92
N ASP A 55 6.01 -22.34 6.64
CA ASP A 55 5.37 -22.80 5.41
C ASP A 55 3.95 -22.25 5.20
N ARG A 56 3.23 -22.05 6.31
CA ARG A 56 1.88 -21.48 6.35
C ARG A 56 1.57 -20.94 7.75
N PHE A 57 0.63 -20.01 7.82
CA PHE A 57 0.04 -19.56 9.07
C PHE A 57 -1.44 -19.25 8.88
N TYR A 58 -2.14 -19.06 9.98
CA TYR A 58 -3.58 -18.78 10.01
C TYR A 58 -3.83 -17.45 10.71
N LEU A 59 -4.81 -16.70 10.20
CA LEU A 59 -5.26 -15.45 10.80
C LEU A 59 -6.56 -15.73 11.55
N PRO A 60 -6.56 -15.77 12.90
CA PRO A 60 -7.80 -15.95 13.66
C PRO A 60 -8.69 -14.72 13.51
N HIS A 61 -10.02 -14.91 13.46
CA HIS A 61 -11.00 -13.84 13.30
C HIS A 61 -11.88 -13.64 14.53
N ASN A 62 -12.21 -12.39 14.82
CA ASN A 62 -13.23 -11.97 15.76
C ASN A 62 -14.43 -11.35 15.02
N LEU A 63 -15.57 -11.21 15.71
CA LEU A 63 -16.81 -10.63 15.17
C LEU A 63 -17.14 -9.31 15.86
N ASP A 64 -17.56 -8.32 15.09
CA ASP A 64 -18.19 -7.13 15.66
C ASP A 64 -19.67 -7.37 16.01
N PHE A 65 -20.32 -6.38 16.61
CA PHE A 65 -21.74 -6.44 17.01
C PHE A 65 -22.72 -6.62 15.83
N ARG A 66 -22.25 -6.48 14.59
CA ARG A 66 -23.04 -6.68 13.36
C ARG A 66 -22.68 -8.00 12.66
N GLY A 67 -21.80 -8.81 13.25
CA GLY A 67 -21.32 -10.07 12.69
C GLY A 67 -20.26 -9.92 11.59
N ARG A 68 -19.66 -8.74 11.40
CA ARG A 68 -18.52 -8.59 10.47
C ARG A 68 -17.27 -9.23 11.08
N THR A 69 -16.57 -10.01 10.27
CA THR A 69 -15.35 -10.72 10.68
C THR A 69 -14.11 -9.84 10.55
N TYR A 70 -13.23 -9.83 11.56
CA TYR A 70 -11.96 -9.11 11.57
C TYR A 70 -10.82 -9.99 12.07
N PRO A 71 -9.67 -10.06 11.37
CA PRO A 71 -8.45 -10.65 11.89
C PRO A 71 -8.09 -10.05 13.23
N VAL A 72 -7.76 -10.91 14.19
CA VAL A 72 -7.25 -10.52 15.50
C VAL A 72 -5.85 -9.91 15.40
N PRO A 73 -4.91 -10.43 14.55
CA PRO A 73 -3.58 -9.83 14.42
C PRO A 73 -3.63 -8.40 13.87
N PRO A 74 -3.08 -7.40 14.60
CA PRO A 74 -3.31 -5.99 14.28
C PRO A 74 -2.40 -5.45 13.17
N HIS A 75 -1.17 -5.99 13.02
CA HIS A 75 -0.16 -5.42 12.14
C HIS A 75 -0.25 -5.96 10.71
N LEU A 76 -0.15 -7.28 10.53
CA LEU A 76 -0.17 -7.93 9.23
C LEU A 76 -1.40 -8.83 9.10
N ASN A 77 -2.33 -8.45 8.23
CA ASN A 77 -3.50 -9.23 7.86
C ASN A 77 -4.03 -8.82 6.49
N GLN A 78 -4.91 -9.64 5.91
CA GLN A 78 -5.45 -9.48 4.56
C GLN A 78 -6.42 -8.30 4.37
N MET A 79 -6.85 -7.63 5.45
CA MET A 79 -7.70 -6.44 5.40
C MET A 79 -6.94 -5.14 5.68
N GLY A 80 -5.60 -5.22 5.78
CA GLY A 80 -4.74 -4.06 5.93
C GLY A 80 -4.60 -3.23 4.65
N SER A 81 -3.60 -2.33 4.69
CA SER A 81 -3.21 -1.50 3.55
C SER A 81 -2.70 -2.33 2.38
N ASP A 82 -2.43 -1.69 1.24
CA ASP A 82 -1.96 -2.36 0.03
C ASP A 82 -0.72 -3.25 0.28
N VAL A 83 0.28 -2.71 0.97
CA VAL A 83 1.46 -3.46 1.42
C VAL A 83 1.10 -4.76 2.16
N CYS A 84 0.10 -4.76 3.04
CA CYS A 84 -0.28 -5.97 3.77
C CYS A 84 -0.84 -7.03 2.82
N ARG A 85 -1.62 -6.63 1.82
CA ARG A 85 -2.18 -7.56 0.82
C ARG A 85 -1.10 -8.07 -0.13
N GLY A 86 -0.16 -7.21 -0.52
CA GLY A 86 0.97 -7.58 -1.38
C GLY A 86 1.98 -8.53 -0.72
N LEU A 87 2.10 -8.48 0.60
CA LEU A 87 2.98 -9.39 1.37
C LEU A 87 2.36 -10.77 1.65
N LEU A 88 1.06 -10.97 1.38
CA LEU A 88 0.33 -12.18 1.71
C LEU A 88 -0.12 -12.93 0.46
N THR A 89 0.13 -14.24 0.44
CA THR A 89 -0.36 -15.15 -0.60
C THR A 89 -1.08 -16.34 0.03
N PHE A 90 -1.94 -17.01 -0.75
CA PHE A 90 -2.58 -18.24 -0.28
C PHE A 90 -1.54 -19.36 -0.15
N ALA A 91 -1.51 -20.03 1.00
CA ALA A 91 -0.57 -21.13 1.27
C ALA A 91 -0.76 -22.35 0.34
N GLU A 92 -1.98 -22.56 -0.16
CA GLU A 92 -2.31 -23.68 -1.03
C GLU A 92 -2.51 -23.21 -2.47
N GLY A 93 -1.52 -23.44 -3.31
CA GLY A 93 -1.60 -23.18 -4.74
C GLY A 93 -2.54 -24.15 -5.46
N LYS A 94 -3.14 -23.69 -6.56
CA LYS A 94 -3.95 -24.52 -7.47
C LYS A 94 -3.49 -24.32 -8.91
N PRO A 95 -3.55 -25.36 -9.78
CA PRO A 95 -3.27 -25.19 -11.19
C PRO A 95 -4.17 -24.12 -11.81
N LEU A 96 -3.56 -23.14 -12.48
CA LEU A 96 -4.25 -21.94 -12.93
C LEU A 96 -5.29 -22.23 -14.03
N GLY A 97 -4.89 -23.02 -15.03
CA GLY A 97 -5.70 -23.28 -16.22
C GLY A 97 -6.02 -22.03 -17.05
N ARG A 98 -6.74 -22.20 -18.16
CA ARG A 98 -7.08 -21.09 -19.07
C ARG A 98 -7.91 -20.01 -18.37
N ARG A 99 -8.90 -20.42 -17.56
CA ARG A 99 -9.80 -19.48 -16.89
C ARG A 99 -9.11 -18.76 -15.72
N GLY A 100 -8.22 -19.42 -14.99
CA GLY A 100 -7.44 -18.77 -13.95
C GLY A 100 -6.51 -17.71 -14.53
N LEU A 101 -5.87 -17.98 -15.68
CA LEU A 101 -4.98 -17.01 -16.33
C LEU A 101 -5.76 -15.78 -16.81
N TYR A 102 -6.93 -16.00 -17.40
CA TYR A 102 -7.86 -14.92 -17.74
C TYR A 102 -8.23 -14.08 -16.52
N ASN A 103 -8.61 -14.72 -15.40
CA ASN A 103 -8.97 -14.00 -14.19
C ASN A 103 -7.79 -13.25 -13.56
N LEU A 104 -6.58 -13.78 -13.66
CA LEU A 104 -5.36 -13.12 -13.18
C LEU A 104 -5.05 -11.86 -13.99
N ARG A 105 -5.23 -11.93 -15.33
CA ARG A 105 -5.11 -10.76 -16.21
C ARG A 105 -6.16 -9.70 -15.91
N VAL A 106 -7.41 -10.12 -15.67
CA VAL A 106 -8.48 -9.22 -15.22
C VAL A 106 -8.15 -8.58 -13.87
N HIS A 107 -7.61 -9.36 -12.94
CA HIS A 107 -7.23 -8.88 -11.61
C HIS A 107 -6.14 -7.81 -11.70
N LEU A 108 -5.10 -8.04 -12.51
CA LEU A 108 -4.04 -7.06 -12.73
C LEU A 108 -4.58 -5.74 -13.30
N ALA A 109 -5.44 -5.79 -14.32
CA ALA A 109 -6.06 -4.59 -14.87
C ALA A 109 -6.90 -3.83 -13.83
N ASN A 110 -7.53 -4.54 -12.88
CA ASN A 110 -8.26 -3.90 -11.78
C ASN A 110 -7.33 -3.14 -10.82
N LEU A 111 -6.11 -3.64 -10.58
CA LEU A 111 -5.11 -2.97 -9.75
C LEU A 111 -4.58 -1.70 -10.43
N PHE A 112 -4.65 -1.61 -11.76
CA PHE A 112 -4.29 -0.41 -12.54
C PHE A 112 -5.48 0.51 -12.84
N GLY A 113 -6.59 0.39 -12.10
CA GLY A 113 -7.74 1.27 -12.27
C GLY A 113 -8.58 1.04 -13.54
N ALA A 114 -8.22 0.08 -14.40
CA ALA A 114 -8.96 -0.28 -15.62
C ALA A 114 -10.22 -1.11 -15.30
N ASN A 115 -10.98 -0.75 -14.26
CA ASN A 115 -12.09 -1.53 -13.70
C ASN A 115 -13.48 -1.10 -14.19
N LYS A 116 -13.57 -0.17 -15.14
CA LYS A 116 -14.82 0.35 -15.74
C LYS A 116 -15.09 -0.14 -17.16
N ILE A 117 -14.27 -1.06 -17.67
CA ILE A 117 -14.39 -1.70 -18.98
C ILE A 117 -14.79 -3.17 -18.84
N THR A 118 -15.12 -3.86 -19.93
CA THR A 118 -15.53 -5.28 -19.87
C THR A 118 -14.38 -6.17 -19.40
N PHE A 119 -14.69 -7.37 -18.88
CA PHE A 119 -13.65 -8.31 -18.44
C PHE A 119 -12.70 -8.72 -19.57
N ASP A 120 -13.22 -8.87 -20.81
CA ASP A 120 -12.37 -9.20 -21.95
C ASP A 120 -11.43 -8.04 -22.30
N GLN A 121 -11.90 -6.80 -22.21
CA GLN A 121 -11.05 -5.62 -22.38
C GLN A 121 -9.99 -5.51 -21.28
N ARG A 122 -10.30 -5.92 -20.04
CA ARG A 122 -9.33 -5.99 -18.94
C ARG A 122 -8.27 -7.07 -19.17
N ALA A 123 -8.69 -8.23 -19.65
CA ALA A 123 -7.75 -9.29 -19.99
C ALA A 123 -6.80 -8.85 -21.11
N ALA A 124 -7.34 -8.25 -22.18
CA ALA A 124 -6.57 -7.68 -23.28
C ALA A 124 -5.61 -6.56 -22.82
N TRP A 125 -6.07 -5.66 -21.94
CA TRP A 125 -5.23 -4.60 -21.38
C TRP A 125 -3.95 -5.13 -20.72
N SER A 126 -4.06 -6.25 -19.99
CA SER A 126 -2.93 -6.92 -19.35
C SER A 126 -2.06 -7.67 -20.37
N GLU A 127 -2.66 -8.31 -21.38
CA GLU A 127 -1.92 -8.99 -22.46
C GLU A 127 -1.07 -8.02 -23.28
N GLU A 128 -1.62 -6.86 -23.64
CA GLU A 128 -0.90 -5.79 -24.35
C GLU A 128 0.32 -5.26 -23.58
N ARG A 129 0.38 -5.48 -22.26
CA ARG A 129 1.43 -5.01 -21.36
C ARG A 129 2.33 -6.13 -20.84
N GLU A 130 2.20 -7.35 -21.35
CA GLU A 130 2.93 -8.54 -20.87
C GLU A 130 4.44 -8.30 -20.77
N GLY A 131 5.04 -7.63 -21.77
CA GLY A 131 6.46 -7.28 -21.73
C GLY A 131 6.86 -6.40 -20.54
N LYS A 132 6.06 -5.37 -20.21
CA LYS A 132 6.32 -4.50 -19.04
C LYS A 132 6.11 -5.23 -17.72
N ILE A 133 5.11 -6.12 -17.68
CA ILE A 133 4.80 -6.95 -16.52
C ILE A 133 5.97 -7.88 -16.21
N LEU A 134 6.47 -8.59 -17.22
CA LEU A 134 7.62 -9.48 -17.08
C LEU A 134 8.90 -8.70 -16.70
N GLN A 135 9.15 -7.56 -17.35
CA GLN A 135 10.26 -6.68 -16.98
C GLN A 135 10.19 -6.24 -15.51
N SER A 136 9.00 -5.88 -15.04
CA SER A 136 8.80 -5.45 -13.65
C SER A 136 8.96 -6.58 -12.65
N ALA A 137 8.65 -7.81 -13.04
CA ALA A 137 8.89 -8.99 -12.23
C ALA A 137 10.40 -9.33 -12.14
N ASP A 138 11.12 -9.22 -13.26
CA ASP A 138 12.55 -9.56 -13.34
C ASP A 138 13.44 -8.48 -12.70
N SER A 139 13.05 -7.21 -12.76
CA SER A 139 13.85 -6.07 -12.29
C SER A 139 12.99 -4.99 -11.62
N PRO A 140 12.36 -5.29 -10.47
CA PRO A 140 11.30 -4.45 -9.88
C PRO A 140 11.72 -3.04 -9.47
N LEU A 141 13.03 -2.81 -9.27
CA LEU A 141 13.60 -1.52 -8.86
C LEU A 141 14.28 -0.74 -10.00
N SER A 142 14.22 -1.23 -11.25
CA SER A 142 14.68 -0.46 -12.41
C SER A 142 13.78 0.76 -12.63
N GLU A 143 14.34 1.83 -13.21
CA GLU A 143 13.59 3.07 -13.47
C GLU A 143 12.35 2.81 -14.31
N GLU A 144 12.45 1.93 -15.31
CA GLU A 144 11.34 1.54 -16.18
C GLU A 144 10.24 0.78 -15.43
N SER A 145 10.63 -0.09 -14.49
CA SER A 145 9.67 -0.87 -13.70
C SER A 145 8.98 0.01 -12.68
N LEU A 146 9.72 0.86 -11.97
CA LEU A 146 9.16 1.82 -11.02
C LEU A 146 8.19 2.77 -11.71
N ALA A 147 8.52 3.25 -12.90
CA ALA A 147 7.62 4.07 -13.71
C ALA A 147 6.37 3.33 -14.21
N PHE A 148 6.32 2.00 -14.11
CA PHE A 148 5.15 1.20 -14.51
C PHE A 148 4.30 0.79 -13.31
N TRP A 149 4.84 0.03 -12.37
CA TRP A 149 4.01 -0.57 -11.32
C TRP A 149 3.64 0.41 -10.20
N LEU A 150 4.38 1.52 -10.03
CA LEU A 150 3.98 2.60 -9.10
C LEU A 150 2.83 3.47 -9.64
N GLU A 151 2.48 3.35 -10.93
CA GLU A 151 1.30 4.03 -11.50
C GLU A 151 -0.02 3.30 -11.20
N ALA A 152 0.04 2.10 -10.61
CA ALA A 152 -1.15 1.36 -10.19
C ALA A 152 -1.92 2.11 -9.07
N ASP A 153 -3.23 1.85 -8.99
CA ASP A 153 -4.19 2.52 -8.10
C ASP A 153 -4.10 2.06 -6.63
#